data_AF-A0A2V4VP87-F1
#
_entry.id   AF-A0A2V4VP87-F1
#
_cell.length_a   1.000
_cell.length_b   1.000
_cell.length_c   1.000
_cell.angle_alpha   90.00
_cell.angle_beta   90.00
_cell.angle_gamma   90.00
#
_symmetry.space_group_name_H-M   'P 1'
#
loop_
_entity.id
_entity.type
_entity.pdbx_description
1 polymer ?
#
loop_
_entity_poly.entity_id
_entity_poly.type
_entity_poly.pdbx_seq_one_letter_code
_entity_poly.pdbx_strand_id
1 'polypeptide(L)'
;MSTESNKLKLKIPSFTDEIENTIRELGDNFNLLDLISDDYVSATPTNGDYIRTRRLYNSAPVYEGYVGWVNVRTGKAAPFWQRLKSYTVGDYIIPRVDNGHVFICVQSGTSGYTEPVFPVSTDAQFNDTRLASTWAATTQYKLNDIVLPTVDNGRFYICIQAGESGNTEPPWQTVDGATTYDKNASWATYRVTRWKEAGSAALFYPFGKIG
;
A
#
# COMPACT_ATOMS: atom_id res chain seq x y z
N MET A 1 17.70 -10.34 -48.08
CA MET A 1 18.31 -10.31 -46.74
C MET A 1 17.77 -9.07 -46.05
N SER A 2 17.09 -9.25 -44.93
CA SER A 2 16.47 -8.17 -44.17
C SER A 2 17.52 -7.15 -43.69
N THR A 3 17.12 -5.90 -43.58
CA THR A 3 17.95 -4.80 -43.04
C THR A 3 17.42 -4.35 -41.68
N GLU A 4 18.08 -3.41 -41.00
CA GLU A 4 17.66 -2.96 -39.67
C GLU A 4 17.37 -1.46 -39.62
N SER A 5 16.37 -1.08 -38.83
CA SER A 5 16.11 0.32 -38.52
C SER A 5 17.18 0.92 -37.59
N ASN A 6 17.35 2.25 -37.61
CA ASN A 6 18.47 2.90 -36.93
C ASN A 6 18.37 2.90 -35.40
N LYS A 7 17.19 3.23 -34.85
CA LYS A 7 16.99 3.45 -33.41
C LYS A 7 16.80 2.16 -32.62
N LEU A 8 15.94 1.29 -33.13
CA LEU A 8 15.46 0.11 -32.43
C LEU A 8 15.95 -1.20 -33.06
N LYS A 9 16.72 -1.11 -34.15
CA LYS A 9 17.24 -2.28 -34.88
C LYS A 9 16.14 -3.26 -35.31
N LEU A 10 14.95 -2.73 -35.59
CA LEU A 10 13.82 -3.51 -36.10
C LEU A 10 14.18 -4.09 -37.46
N LYS A 11 13.89 -5.37 -37.67
CA LYS A 11 14.08 -6.06 -38.94
C LYS A 11 13.14 -5.50 -40.00
N ILE A 12 13.69 -5.12 -41.14
CA ILE A 12 12.96 -4.58 -42.29
C ILE A 12 12.99 -5.67 -43.37
N PRO A 13 11.86 -6.38 -43.60
CA PRO A 13 11.80 -7.46 -44.58
C PRO A 13 12.08 -6.98 -46.01
N SER A 14 12.70 -7.84 -46.80
CA SER A 14 12.85 -7.71 -48.25
C SER A 14 11.89 -8.64 -48.98
N PHE A 15 11.45 -8.25 -50.19
CA PHE A 15 10.61 -9.11 -51.05
C PHE A 15 11.30 -10.41 -51.50
N THR A 16 12.61 -10.50 -51.28
CA THR A 16 13.43 -11.68 -51.58
C THR A 16 13.62 -12.61 -50.39
N ASP A 17 13.06 -12.30 -49.22
CA ASP A 17 13.23 -13.10 -48.01
C ASP A 17 12.24 -14.28 -47.97
N GLU A 18 12.62 -15.35 -47.26
CA GLU A 18 11.74 -16.49 -47.03
C GLU A 18 10.60 -16.11 -46.08
N ILE A 19 9.37 -16.52 -46.44
CA ILE A 19 8.14 -16.15 -45.74
C ILE A 19 8.19 -16.53 -44.24
N GLU A 20 8.69 -17.72 -43.91
CA GLU A 20 8.80 -18.15 -42.51
C GLU A 20 9.73 -17.23 -41.71
N ASN A 21 10.91 -16.92 -42.26
CA ASN A 21 11.87 -16.04 -41.60
C ASN A 21 11.29 -14.63 -41.44
N THR A 22 10.61 -14.11 -42.45
CA THR A 22 9.90 -12.82 -42.37
C THR A 22 8.87 -12.80 -41.23
N ILE A 23 8.06 -13.85 -41.08
CA ILE A 23 7.05 -13.92 -40.02
C ILE A 23 7.71 -13.90 -38.63
N ARG A 24 8.78 -14.68 -38.44
CA ARG A 24 9.53 -14.72 -37.17
C ARG A 24 10.15 -13.36 -36.84
N GLU A 25 10.84 -12.75 -37.80
CA GLU A 25 11.48 -11.44 -37.64
C GLU A 25 10.46 -10.33 -37.31
N LEU A 26 9.27 -10.36 -37.93
CA LEU A 26 8.19 -9.43 -37.59
C LEU A 26 7.62 -9.69 -36.19
N GLY A 27 7.50 -10.96 -35.78
CA GLY A 27 7.13 -11.31 -34.41
C GLY A 27 8.09 -10.73 -33.38
N ASP A 28 9.40 -10.84 -33.62
CA ASP A 28 10.43 -10.26 -32.75
C ASP A 28 10.35 -8.73 -32.68
N ASN A 29 10.10 -8.08 -33.83
CA ASN A 29 9.87 -6.64 -33.87
C ASN A 29 8.65 -6.23 -33.03
N PHE A 30 7.54 -6.95 -33.13
CA PHE A 30 6.32 -6.64 -32.36
C PHE A 30 6.56 -6.80 -30.86
N ASN A 31 7.28 -7.86 -30.44
CA ASN A 31 7.67 -8.03 -29.05
C ASN A 31 8.57 -6.88 -28.56
N LEU A 32 9.53 -6.43 -29.36
CA LEU A 32 10.39 -5.30 -28.99
C LEU A 32 9.59 -3.99 -28.91
N LEU A 33 8.72 -3.73 -29.88
CA LEU A 33 7.87 -2.54 -29.90
C LEU A 33 6.91 -2.48 -28.72
N ASP A 34 6.30 -3.61 -28.36
CA ASP A 34 5.45 -3.73 -27.19
C ASP A 34 6.24 -3.46 -25.89
N LEU A 35 7.42 -4.09 -25.76
CA LEU A 35 8.31 -3.94 -24.60
C LEU A 35 8.75 -2.48 -24.35
N ILE A 36 9.03 -1.73 -25.42
CA ILE A 36 9.49 -0.33 -25.32
C ILE A 36 8.33 0.68 -25.32
N SER A 37 7.10 0.24 -25.59
CA SER A 37 5.96 1.13 -25.67
C SER A 37 5.74 1.84 -24.33
N ASP A 38 5.22 3.06 -24.41
CA ASP A 38 4.90 3.83 -23.22
C ASP A 38 3.69 3.21 -22.51
N ASP A 39 3.80 3.02 -21.20
CA ASP A 39 2.66 2.61 -20.39
C ASP A 39 1.72 3.80 -20.17
N TYR A 40 0.41 3.53 -20.19
CA TYR A 40 -0.61 4.50 -19.83
C TYR A 40 -1.36 4.05 -18.58
N VAL A 41 -1.51 4.96 -17.62
CA VAL A 41 -2.21 4.72 -16.36
C VAL A 41 -3.13 5.90 -16.02
N SER A 42 -4.23 5.62 -15.33
CA SER A 42 -5.17 6.67 -14.88
C SER A 42 -4.76 7.33 -13.56
N ALA A 43 -3.82 6.72 -12.82
CA ALA A 43 -3.26 7.24 -11.57
C ALA A 43 -1.91 6.56 -11.27
N THR A 44 -1.17 7.07 -10.28
CA THR A 44 0.03 6.39 -9.76
C THR A 44 -0.32 4.96 -9.31
N PRO A 45 0.44 3.94 -9.74
CA PRO A 45 0.17 2.57 -9.37
C PRO A 45 0.19 2.34 -7.86
N THR A 46 -0.64 1.41 -7.41
CA THR A 46 -0.70 0.96 -6.01
C THR A 46 -0.38 -0.53 -5.87
N ASN A 47 0.16 -1.15 -6.93
CA ASN A 47 0.64 -2.53 -6.95
C ASN A 47 1.66 -2.70 -8.09
N GLY A 48 2.48 -3.74 -7.99
CA GLY A 48 3.53 -4.07 -8.94
C GLY A 48 4.90 -3.60 -8.47
N ASP A 49 5.93 -4.13 -9.13
CA ASP A 49 7.32 -3.79 -8.89
C ASP A 49 7.82 -2.91 -10.02
N TYR A 50 8.42 -1.77 -9.67
CA TYR A 50 8.83 -0.77 -10.64
C TYR A 50 10.31 -0.48 -10.48
N ILE A 51 11.03 -0.50 -11.59
CA ILE A 51 12.40 0.00 -11.64
C ILE A 51 12.41 1.53 -11.63
N ARG A 52 13.46 2.11 -11.04
CA ARG A 52 13.79 3.52 -11.25
C ARG A 52 13.89 3.76 -12.75
N THR A 53 13.46 4.93 -13.21
CA THR A 53 13.35 5.38 -14.62
C THR A 53 12.09 4.94 -15.37
N ARG A 54 11.25 4.04 -14.81
CA ARG A 54 9.97 3.71 -15.46
C ARG A 54 9.10 4.97 -15.56
N ARG A 55 8.62 5.28 -16.77
CA ARG A 55 7.68 6.37 -17.04
C ARG A 55 6.31 5.80 -17.31
N LEU A 56 5.30 6.46 -16.77
CA LEU A 56 3.90 6.13 -16.95
C LEU A 56 3.18 7.39 -17.43
N TYR A 57 2.53 7.33 -18.58
CA TYR A 57 1.77 8.45 -19.12
C TYR A 57 0.36 8.44 -18.56
N ASN A 58 -0.20 9.62 -18.33
CA ASN A 58 -1.56 9.77 -17.86
C ASN A 58 -2.53 9.47 -19.01
N SER A 59 -3.46 8.54 -18.80
CA SER A 59 -4.47 8.17 -19.80
C SER A 59 -5.58 9.22 -19.96
N ALA A 60 -5.73 10.14 -19.00
CA ALA A 60 -6.73 11.20 -19.02
C ALA A 60 -6.15 12.52 -18.46
N PRO A 61 -5.21 13.16 -19.17
CA PRO A 61 -4.65 14.45 -18.76
C PRO A 61 -5.73 15.54 -18.77
N VAL A 62 -5.74 16.37 -17.73
CA VAL A 62 -6.67 17.51 -17.55
C VAL A 62 -5.91 18.81 -17.37
N TYR A 63 -6.59 19.95 -17.56
CA TYR A 63 -6.06 21.28 -17.22
C TYR A 63 -5.62 21.33 -15.75
N GLU A 64 -4.51 22.00 -15.44
CA GLU A 64 -3.81 21.96 -14.14
C GLU A 64 -3.29 20.57 -13.71
N GLY A 65 -3.41 19.55 -14.57
CA GLY A 65 -2.91 18.20 -14.34
C GLY A 65 -1.46 17.99 -14.78
N TYR A 66 -1.10 16.72 -14.96
CA TYR A 66 0.22 16.30 -15.40
C TYR A 66 0.13 15.30 -16.55
N VAL A 67 1.10 15.36 -17.46
CA VAL A 67 1.25 14.43 -18.59
C VAL A 67 1.51 13.00 -18.12
N GLY A 68 2.17 12.81 -16.97
CA GLY A 68 2.44 11.49 -16.44
C GLY A 68 3.29 11.50 -15.17
N TRP A 69 3.84 10.34 -14.83
CA TRP A 69 4.68 10.10 -13.67
C TRP A 69 5.96 9.35 -14.03
N VAL A 70 7.04 9.63 -13.31
CA VAL A 70 8.30 8.89 -13.40
C VAL A 70 8.63 8.26 -12.07
N ASN A 71 8.97 6.97 -12.08
CA ASN A 71 9.46 6.29 -10.90
C ASN A 71 10.92 6.68 -10.62
N VAL A 72 11.18 7.29 -9.47
CA VAL A 72 12.52 7.74 -9.07
C VAL A 72 13.22 6.77 -8.11
N ARG A 73 12.50 5.76 -7.59
CA ARG A 73 13.06 4.74 -6.68
C ARG A 73 12.57 3.35 -7.07
N THR A 74 13.50 2.44 -7.33
CA THR A 74 13.15 1.03 -7.56
C THR A 74 12.49 0.46 -6.31
N GLY A 75 11.35 -0.19 -6.48
CA GLY A 75 10.62 -0.76 -5.36
C GLY A 75 9.22 -1.21 -5.72
N LYS A 76 8.48 -1.63 -4.69
CA LYS A 76 7.09 -2.06 -4.81
C LYS A 76 6.14 -0.89 -4.66
N ALA A 77 5.19 -0.76 -5.58
CA ALA A 77 4.07 0.17 -5.41
C ALA A 77 3.02 -0.46 -4.48
N ALA A 78 2.47 0.34 -3.56
CA ALA A 78 1.43 -0.09 -2.64
C ALA A 78 0.50 1.10 -2.33
N PRO A 79 -0.75 0.87 -1.91
CA PRO A 79 -1.61 1.94 -1.42
C PRO A 79 -1.08 2.53 -0.10
N PHE A 80 -1.43 3.79 0.17
CA PHE A 80 -1.18 4.38 1.49
C PHE A 80 -1.92 3.62 2.61
N TRP A 81 -1.32 3.60 3.80
CA TRP A 81 -2.00 3.14 5.02
C TRP A 81 -3.31 3.94 5.23
N GLN A 82 -4.38 3.21 5.57
CA GLN A 82 -5.69 3.78 5.85
C GLN A 82 -6.10 3.44 7.28
N ARG A 83 -6.66 4.42 7.99
CA ARG A 83 -7.16 4.32 9.35
C ARG A 83 -8.37 3.37 9.42
N LEU A 84 -8.41 2.51 10.44
CA LEU A 84 -9.51 1.57 10.71
C LEU A 84 -9.94 0.75 9.48
N LYS A 85 -8.98 0.37 8.65
CA LYS A 85 -9.21 -0.47 7.49
C LYS A 85 -8.85 -1.91 7.81
N SER A 86 -9.68 -2.85 7.41
CA SER A 86 -9.37 -4.27 7.48
C SER A 86 -8.36 -4.65 6.38
N TYR A 87 -7.33 -5.38 6.79
CA TYR A 87 -6.27 -5.90 5.94
C TYR A 87 -6.13 -7.42 6.12
N THR A 88 -5.74 -8.09 5.05
CA THR A 88 -5.49 -9.52 4.98
C THR A 88 -4.01 -9.81 4.79
N VAL A 89 -3.57 -11.02 5.17
CA VAL A 89 -2.15 -11.40 5.01
C VAL A 89 -1.75 -11.29 3.55
N GLY A 90 -0.63 -10.63 3.27
CA GLY A 90 -0.14 -10.37 1.92
C GLY A 90 -0.49 -8.98 1.39
N ASP A 91 -1.38 -8.22 2.04
CA ASP A 91 -1.64 -6.83 1.68
C ASP A 91 -0.40 -5.97 1.90
N TYR A 92 -0.09 -5.10 0.95
CA TYR A 92 1.01 -4.14 1.06
C TYR A 92 0.49 -2.74 1.35
N ILE A 93 1.28 -1.97 2.09
CA ILE A 93 1.04 -0.56 2.36
C ILE A 93 2.34 0.24 2.30
N ILE A 94 2.19 1.54 2.07
CA ILE A 94 3.23 2.55 2.32
C ILE A 94 2.75 3.62 3.31
N PRO A 95 3.66 4.27 4.06
CA PRO A 95 3.30 5.38 4.93
C PRO A 95 2.88 6.62 4.14
N ARG A 96 2.06 7.49 4.75
CA ARG A 96 1.64 8.76 4.15
C ARG A 96 2.80 9.73 3.94
N VAL A 97 3.75 9.73 4.87
CA VAL A 97 5.02 10.45 4.72
C VAL A 97 6.04 9.45 4.23
N ASP A 98 6.55 9.64 3.02
CA ASP A 98 7.50 8.71 2.41
C ASP A 98 8.71 8.49 3.33
N ASN A 99 8.90 7.24 3.74
CA ASN A 99 10.05 6.82 4.55
C ASN A 99 11.00 5.90 3.77
N GLY A 100 10.70 5.58 2.50
CA GLY A 100 11.51 4.65 1.71
C GLY A 100 11.02 3.22 1.66
N HIS A 101 10.14 2.80 2.57
CA HIS A 101 9.84 1.39 2.82
C HIS A 101 8.39 1.03 2.51
N VAL A 102 8.20 -0.20 2.06
CA VAL A 102 6.90 -0.85 1.91
C VAL A 102 6.73 -1.87 3.02
N PHE A 103 5.50 -2.06 3.49
CA PHE A 103 5.19 -3.01 4.56
C PHE A 103 4.15 -4.02 4.08
N ILE A 104 4.33 -5.28 4.48
CA ILE A 104 3.39 -6.36 4.18
C ILE A 104 2.63 -6.77 5.46
N CYS A 105 1.34 -7.02 5.31
CA CYS A 105 0.51 -7.56 6.38
C CYS A 105 0.91 -9.04 6.61
N VAL A 106 1.33 -9.36 7.83
CA VAL A 106 1.69 -10.72 8.25
C VAL A 106 0.67 -11.34 9.21
N GLN A 107 -0.28 -10.53 9.71
CA GLN A 107 -1.43 -10.98 10.49
C GLN A 107 -2.64 -10.14 10.11
N SER A 108 -3.70 -10.79 9.62
CA SER A 108 -4.95 -10.12 9.27
C SER A 108 -5.60 -9.47 10.48
N GLY A 109 -6.16 -8.29 10.27
CA GLY A 109 -6.83 -7.51 11.30
C GLY A 109 -7.22 -6.14 10.75
N THR A 110 -7.61 -5.24 11.64
CA THR A 110 -7.93 -3.85 11.33
C THR A 110 -6.76 -2.97 11.75
N SER A 111 -6.39 -1.99 10.92
CA SER A 111 -5.37 -0.99 11.27
C SER A 111 -5.83 -0.09 12.41
N GLY A 112 -4.87 0.51 13.11
CA GLY A 112 -5.15 1.38 14.24
C GLY A 112 -5.92 2.65 13.87
N TYR A 113 -6.34 3.38 14.90
CA TYR A 113 -6.94 4.71 14.71
C TYR A 113 -5.91 5.73 14.20
N THR A 114 -4.67 5.64 14.69
CA THR A 114 -3.58 6.57 14.36
C THR A 114 -2.52 5.84 13.57
N GLU A 115 -2.08 6.44 12.46
CA GLU A 115 -1.03 5.86 11.62
C GLU A 115 0.22 5.53 12.45
N PRO A 116 0.79 4.32 12.34
CA PRO A 116 1.92 3.89 13.14
C PRO A 116 3.19 4.68 12.79
N VAL A 117 4.18 4.64 13.70
CA VAL A 117 5.54 5.02 13.34
C VAL A 117 6.18 3.81 12.68
N PHE A 118 6.38 3.89 11.38
CA PHE A 118 6.88 2.78 10.58
C PHE A 118 8.39 2.58 10.81
N PRO A 119 8.81 1.43 11.38
CA PRO A 119 10.22 1.12 11.57
C PRO A 119 10.89 0.87 10.21
N VAL A 120 12.14 1.33 10.07
CA VAL A 120 12.94 1.20 8.83
C VAL A 120 14.01 0.10 8.92
N SER A 121 14.05 -0.63 10.04
CA SER A 121 14.93 -1.78 10.20
C SER A 121 14.43 -2.94 9.35
N THR A 122 15.35 -3.60 8.64
CA THR A 122 15.04 -4.77 7.82
C THR A 122 14.28 -5.83 8.61
N ASP A 123 13.22 -6.38 8.01
CA ASP A 123 12.36 -7.42 8.59
C ASP A 123 11.64 -7.04 9.90
N ALA A 124 11.67 -5.77 10.33
CA ALA A 124 11.00 -5.33 11.55
C ALA A 124 9.50 -5.61 11.50
N GLN A 125 8.98 -6.17 12.58
CA GLN A 125 7.55 -6.43 12.77
C GLN A 125 6.99 -5.61 13.91
N PHE A 126 5.76 -5.13 13.75
CA PHE A 126 5.08 -4.35 14.78
C PHE A 126 3.56 -4.46 14.67
N ASN A 127 2.90 -4.33 15.82
CA ASN A 127 1.45 -4.27 15.91
C ASN A 127 0.95 -2.85 15.61
N ASP A 128 -0.13 -2.74 14.86
CA ASP A 128 -0.72 -1.46 14.46
C ASP A 128 -1.65 -0.89 15.54
N THR A 129 -1.07 -0.57 16.69
CA THR A 129 -1.79 -0.12 17.90
C THR A 129 -1.16 1.16 18.46
N ARG A 130 -0.77 2.10 17.59
CA ARG A 130 -0.11 3.35 18.02
C ARG A 130 -1.01 4.15 18.97
N LEU A 131 -0.40 4.67 20.04
CA LEU A 131 -1.08 5.38 21.15
C LEU A 131 -2.02 4.51 21.99
N ALA A 132 -1.98 3.19 21.84
CA ALA A 132 -2.71 2.31 22.75
C ALA A 132 -2.08 2.30 24.13
N SER A 133 -2.93 2.26 25.16
CA SER A 133 -2.55 2.03 26.56
C SER A 133 -3.23 0.77 27.09
N THR A 134 -2.68 0.16 28.14
CA THR A 134 -3.40 -0.92 28.83
C THR A 134 -4.63 -0.34 29.53
N TRP A 135 -5.75 -1.07 29.49
CA TRP A 135 -6.96 -0.72 30.23
C TRP A 135 -6.66 -0.56 31.72
N ALA A 136 -7.28 0.44 32.35
CA ALA A 136 -7.13 0.74 33.76
C ALA A 136 -8.50 1.04 34.39
N ALA A 137 -8.68 0.59 35.63
CA ALA A 137 -9.91 0.79 36.40
C ALA A 137 -10.12 2.28 36.73
N THR A 138 -11.39 2.70 36.88
CA THR A 138 -11.77 4.06 37.32
C THR A 138 -11.07 5.18 36.54
N THR A 139 -10.80 4.94 35.26
CA THR A 139 -10.02 5.83 34.41
C THR A 139 -10.93 6.54 33.43
N GLN A 140 -10.80 7.86 33.34
CA GLN A 140 -11.55 8.67 32.39
C GLN A 140 -10.95 8.53 30.99
N TYR A 141 -11.69 7.90 30.09
CA TYR A 141 -11.33 7.76 28.69
C TYR A 141 -12.07 8.76 27.81
N LYS A 142 -11.38 9.23 26.77
CA LYS A 142 -11.89 10.14 25.75
C LYS A 142 -12.28 9.36 24.51
N LEU A 143 -13.12 9.99 23.68
CA LEU A 143 -13.49 9.44 22.38
C LEU A 143 -12.22 9.16 21.56
N ASN A 144 -12.15 7.98 20.96
CA ASN A 144 -11.04 7.46 20.16
C ASN A 144 -9.78 7.01 20.92
N ASP A 145 -9.79 7.05 22.26
CA ASP A 145 -8.72 6.40 23.02
C ASP A 145 -8.69 4.91 22.68
N ILE A 146 -7.47 4.38 22.49
CA ILE A 146 -7.25 2.97 22.19
C ILE A 146 -6.78 2.29 23.47
N VAL A 147 -7.45 1.22 23.85
CA VAL A 147 -7.03 0.38 24.98
C VAL A 147 -6.74 -1.05 24.53
N LEU A 148 -5.77 -1.66 25.22
CA LEU A 148 -5.47 -3.07 25.17
C LEU A 148 -5.94 -3.72 26.47
N PRO A 149 -6.44 -4.96 26.44
CA PRO A 149 -6.76 -5.70 27.65
C PRO A 149 -5.54 -5.88 28.57
N THR A 150 -5.77 -6.12 29.85
CA THR A 150 -4.69 -6.44 30.80
C THR A 150 -4.01 -7.77 30.48
N VAL A 151 -4.76 -8.70 29.86
CA VAL A 151 -4.25 -9.95 29.29
C VAL A 151 -4.45 -9.91 27.78
N ASP A 152 -3.35 -9.87 27.02
CA ASP A 152 -3.40 -9.77 25.57
C ASP A 152 -4.27 -10.88 24.95
N ASN A 153 -5.20 -10.47 24.10
CA ASN A 153 -6.11 -11.33 23.35
C ASN A 153 -5.99 -11.11 21.83
N GLY A 154 -4.96 -10.38 21.38
CA GLY A 154 -4.73 -10.06 19.97
C GLY A 154 -5.67 -9.00 19.40
N ARG A 155 -6.34 -8.23 20.26
CA ARG A 155 -7.33 -7.20 19.89
C ARG A 155 -7.02 -5.87 20.57
N PHE A 156 -7.51 -4.81 19.94
CA PHE A 156 -7.54 -3.48 20.52
C PHE A 156 -8.96 -2.95 20.52
N TYR A 157 -9.20 -2.00 21.40
CA TYR A 157 -10.54 -1.50 21.70
C TYR A 157 -10.53 0.02 21.60
N ILE A 158 -11.44 0.58 20.80
CA ILE A 158 -11.53 2.03 20.61
C ILE A 158 -12.71 2.56 21.38
N CYS A 159 -12.47 3.58 22.21
CA CYS A 159 -13.53 4.28 22.92
C CYS A 159 -14.47 4.98 21.91
N ILE A 160 -15.70 4.48 21.79
CA ILE A 160 -16.76 5.07 20.95
C ILE A 160 -17.71 5.95 21.76
N GLN A 161 -17.68 5.84 23.09
CA GLN A 161 -18.37 6.73 24.01
C GLN A 161 -17.43 7.08 25.16
N ALA A 162 -17.08 8.36 25.28
CA ALA A 162 -16.24 8.86 26.36
C ALA A 162 -16.89 8.66 27.73
N GLY A 163 -16.10 8.29 28.73
CA GLY A 163 -16.60 7.99 30.05
C GLY A 163 -15.52 7.41 30.96
N GLU A 164 -15.88 7.23 32.23
CA GLU A 164 -15.06 6.53 33.21
C GLU A 164 -15.27 5.01 33.08
N SER A 165 -14.18 4.24 33.07
CA SER A 165 -14.22 2.78 33.13
C SER A 165 -14.71 2.26 34.49
N GLY A 166 -15.10 0.98 34.51
CA GLY A 166 -15.49 0.26 35.73
C GLY A 166 -14.34 0.02 36.70
N ASN A 167 -14.67 -0.53 37.86
CA ASN A 167 -13.68 -0.92 38.88
C ASN A 167 -12.93 -2.22 38.51
N THR A 168 -13.50 -3.01 37.59
CA THR A 168 -12.96 -4.27 37.08
C THR A 168 -13.04 -4.27 35.56
N GLU A 169 -12.07 -4.92 34.92
CA GLU A 169 -12.01 -5.01 33.47
C GLU A 169 -13.28 -5.67 32.90
N PRO A 170 -13.90 -5.08 31.86
CA PRO A 170 -15.10 -5.66 31.27
C PRO A 170 -14.78 -6.97 30.55
N PRO A 171 -15.77 -7.88 30.41
CA PRO A 171 -15.62 -9.03 29.54
C PRO A 171 -15.58 -8.56 28.08
N TRP A 172 -14.36 -8.47 27.53
CA TRP A 172 -14.14 -7.98 26.18
C TRP A 172 -14.86 -8.80 25.13
N GLN A 173 -15.61 -8.11 24.27
CA GLN A 173 -16.12 -8.73 23.05
C GLN A 173 -14.95 -9.11 22.13
N THR A 174 -15.17 -10.15 21.33
CA THR A 174 -14.15 -10.70 20.40
C THR A 174 -14.63 -10.71 18.95
N VAL A 175 -15.75 -10.06 18.65
CA VAL A 175 -16.25 -9.86 17.30
C VAL A 175 -15.86 -8.46 16.84
N ASP A 176 -15.26 -8.33 15.66
CA ASP A 176 -14.87 -7.02 15.12
C ASP A 176 -16.12 -6.14 14.95
N GLY A 177 -16.02 -4.89 15.39
CA GLY A 177 -17.12 -3.92 15.41
C GLY A 177 -18.12 -4.09 16.57
N ALA A 178 -18.00 -5.13 17.41
CA ALA A 178 -18.88 -5.30 18.56
C ALA A 178 -18.56 -4.32 19.69
N THR A 179 -19.61 -3.88 20.38
CA THR A 179 -19.53 -2.93 21.49
C THR A 179 -19.36 -3.66 22.83
N THR A 180 -18.34 -3.28 23.60
CA THR A 180 -18.18 -3.64 25.01
C THR A 180 -18.55 -2.43 25.86
N TYR A 181 -19.53 -2.59 26.76
CA TYR A 181 -19.92 -1.55 27.72
C TYR A 181 -19.08 -1.66 28.99
N ASP A 182 -18.57 -0.53 29.46
CA ASP A 182 -17.66 -0.46 30.61
C ASP A 182 -18.02 0.76 31.48
N LYS A 183 -19.01 0.57 32.36
CA LYS A 183 -19.63 1.65 33.16
C LYS A 183 -20.18 2.76 32.24
N ASN A 184 -19.46 3.89 32.15
CA ASN A 184 -19.86 5.04 31.34
C ASN A 184 -19.13 5.10 29.99
N ALA A 185 -18.04 4.35 29.85
CA ALA A 185 -17.31 4.19 28.60
C ALA A 185 -17.92 3.08 27.74
N SER A 186 -17.74 3.16 26.42
CA SER A 186 -18.09 2.07 25.50
C SER A 186 -17.02 1.90 24.45
N TRP A 187 -16.74 0.65 24.09
CA TRP A 187 -15.59 0.26 23.30
C TRP A 187 -15.98 -0.52 22.06
N ALA A 188 -15.49 -0.14 20.88
CA ALA A 188 -15.58 -0.95 19.67
C ALA A 188 -14.35 -1.86 19.56
N THR A 189 -14.61 -3.15 19.29
CA THR A 189 -13.61 -4.21 19.25
C THR A 189 -12.98 -4.34 17.85
N TYR A 190 -11.67 -4.50 17.76
CA TYR A 190 -10.98 -4.78 16.50
C TYR A 190 -9.80 -5.75 16.69
N ARG A 191 -9.64 -6.70 15.76
CA ARG A 191 -8.43 -7.54 15.70
C ARG A 191 -7.21 -6.70 15.30
N VAL A 192 -6.09 -6.88 16.00
CA VAL A 192 -4.83 -6.20 15.66
C VAL A 192 -4.28 -6.73 14.34
N THR A 193 -4.01 -5.83 13.39
CA THR A 193 -3.16 -6.15 12.23
C THR A 193 -1.68 -6.02 12.60
N ARG A 194 -0.84 -6.88 12.02
CA ARG A 194 0.62 -6.84 12.20
C ARG A 194 1.31 -6.63 10.86
N TRP A 195 2.22 -5.68 10.85
CA TRP A 195 3.01 -5.30 9.68
C TRP A 195 4.43 -5.82 9.79
N LYS A 196 5.04 -6.11 8.63
CA LYS A 196 6.45 -6.43 8.50
C LYS A 196 7.07 -5.54 7.42
N GLU A 197 8.26 -4.99 7.66
CA GLU A 197 9.06 -4.32 6.63
C GLU A 197 9.36 -5.29 5.48
N ALA A 198 9.13 -4.85 4.23
CA ALA A 198 9.15 -5.70 3.05
C ALA A 198 9.96 -5.12 1.88
N GLY A 199 10.92 -4.24 2.18
CA GLY A 199 11.84 -3.65 1.22
C GLY A 199 11.47 -2.23 0.79
N SER A 200 11.99 -1.82 -0.37
CA SER A 200 11.83 -0.45 -0.85
C SER A 200 10.47 -0.20 -1.50
N ALA A 201 9.85 0.95 -1.19
CA ALA A 201 8.66 1.43 -1.86
C ALA A 201 9.01 2.13 -3.19
N ALA A 202 8.23 1.90 -4.25
CA ALA A 202 8.31 2.72 -5.46
C ALA A 202 7.94 4.18 -5.14
N LEU A 203 8.55 5.14 -5.84
CA LEU A 203 8.27 6.57 -5.63
C LEU A 203 8.06 7.26 -6.96
N PHE A 204 6.81 7.64 -7.23
CA PHE A 204 6.41 8.30 -8.47
C PHE A 204 6.35 9.82 -8.30
N TYR A 205 7.08 10.55 -9.15
CA TYR A 205 6.97 11.99 -9.26
C TYR A 205 6.22 12.38 -10.54
N PRO A 206 5.27 13.32 -10.48
CA PRO A 206 4.60 13.80 -11.67
C PRO A 206 5.54 14.63 -12.55
N PHE A 207 5.34 14.61 -13.87
CA PHE A 207 6.07 15.44 -14.83
C PHE A 207 5.13 16.05 -15.87
N GLY A 208 5.60 17.12 -16.53
CA GLY A 208 4.85 17.79 -17.60
C GLY A 208 3.55 18.40 -17.07
N LYS A 209 3.65 19.43 -16.22
CA LYS A 209 2.47 20.17 -15.75
C LYS A 209 1.73 20.76 -16.96
N ILE A 210 0.42 20.58 -16.98
CA ILE A 210 -0.49 21.12 -18.01
C ILE A 210 -1.10 22.39 -17.43
N GLY A 211 -0.88 23.53 -18.08
CA GLY A 211 -1.35 24.85 -17.65
C GLY A 211 -2.05 25.60 -18.76
#